data_AF-A0A7G6RNG3-F1
#
_entry.id   AF-A0A7G6RNG3-F1
#
_cell.length_a   1.000
_cell.length_b   1.000
_cell.length_c   1.000
_cell.angle_alpha   90.00
_cell.angle_beta   90.00
_cell.angle_gamma   90.00
#
_symmetry.space_group_name_H-M   'P 1'
#
loop_
_entity.id
_entity.type
_entity.pdbx_description
1 polymer ?
#
loop_
_entity_poly.entity_id
_entity_poly.type
_entity_poly.pdbx_seq_one_letter_code
_entity_poly.pdbx_strand_id
1 'polypeptide(L)' 'MGRERGRRKLMLRLPDFRRVLADQASETLDEIFEAYDLAADALDRFRRQSPREEVLIKEYEQLCREIEQEVIMYCTDR' A
#
# COMPACT_ATOMS: atom_id res chain seq x y z
N MET A 1 4.52 -6.87 12.04
CA MET A 1 4.66 -5.40 12.22
C MET A 1 4.36 -4.61 10.93
N GLY A 2 4.49 -5.20 9.73
CA GLY A 2 4.25 -4.50 8.46
C GLY A 2 2.79 -4.14 8.22
N ARG A 3 1.87 -5.06 8.50
CA ARG A 3 0.40 -4.88 8.42
C ARG A 3 -0.10 -3.52 8.94
N GLU A 4 0.11 -3.20 10.22
CA GLU A 4 -0.41 -1.96 10.83
C GLU A 4 0.16 -0.70 10.17
N ARG A 5 1.43 -0.74 9.74
CA ARG A 5 2.05 0.38 9.01
C ARG A 5 1.43 0.53 7.63
N GLY A 6 1.26 -0.57 6.91
CA GLY A 6 0.63 -0.61 5.59
C GLY A 6 -0.80 -0.08 5.64
N ARG A 7 -1.59 -0.53 6.62
CA ARG A 7 -2.94 -0.02 6.90
C ARG A 7 -2.95 1.50 7.08
N ARG A 8 -2.06 2.04 7.92
CA ARG A 8 -1.96 3.49 8.15
C ARG A 8 -1.55 4.24 6.89
N LYS A 9 -0.60 3.73 6.11
CA LYS A 9 -0.18 4.33 4.84
C LYS A 9 -1.35 4.36 3.84
N LEU A 10 -2.11 3.27 3.73
CA LEU A 10 -3.31 3.19 2.89
C LEU A 10 -4.42 4.14 3.36
N MET A 11 -4.67 4.27 4.67
CA MET A 11 -5.62 5.24 5.23
C MET A 11 -5.25 6.71 4.96
N LEU A 12 -3.97 6.99 4.69
CA LEU A 12 -3.50 8.30 4.26
C LEU A 12 -3.65 8.49 2.75
N ARG A 13 -3.47 7.43 1.96
CA ARG A 13 -3.61 7.45 0.50
C ARG A 13 -5.05 7.39 0.00
N LEU A 14 -5.91 6.69 0.73
CA LEU A 14 -7.31 6.44 0.40
C LEU A 14 -8.20 7.05 1.51
N PRO A 15 -8.31 8.37 1.57
CA PRO A 15 -9.03 9.05 2.66
C PRO A 15 -10.51 8.67 2.71
N ASP A 16 -11.16 8.45 1.57
CA ASP A 16 -12.57 8.07 1.47
C ASP A 16 -12.84 6.69 2.09
N PHE A 17 -11.86 5.78 2.03
CA PHE A 17 -11.95 4.43 2.59
C PHE A 17 -11.40 4.32 4.00
N ARG A 18 -10.92 5.41 4.61
CA ARG A 18 -10.27 5.40 5.93
C ARG A 18 -11.09 4.70 7.01
N ARG A 19 -12.40 4.95 7.07
CA ARG A 19 -13.28 4.33 8.07
C ARG A 19 -13.45 2.83 7.84
N VAL A 20 -13.61 2.43 6.59
CA VAL A 20 -13.72 1.03 6.19
C VAL A 20 -12.45 0.27 6.56
N LEU A 21 -11.29 0.84 6.19
CA LEU A 21 -9.99 0.27 6.53
C LEU A 21 -9.73 0.22 8.03
N ALA A 22 -10.28 1.15 8.83
CA ALA A 22 -10.12 1.20 10.29
C ALA A 22 -11.00 0.20 11.05
N ASP A 23 -12.12 -0.22 10.48
CA ASP A 23 -13.07 -1.14 11.12
C ASP A 23 -12.87 -2.59 10.66
N GLN A 24 -12.37 -2.78 9.44
CA GLN A 24 -12.21 -4.12 8.87
C GLN A 24 -11.10 -4.94 9.54
N ALA A 25 -11.49 -6.13 10.00
CA ALA A 25 -10.60 -7.23 10.34
C ALA A 25 -10.84 -8.36 9.32
N SER A 26 -9.92 -8.50 8.36
CA SER A 26 -9.93 -9.56 7.35
C SER A 26 -8.52 -10.00 7.05
N GLU A 27 -8.27 -11.31 7.05
CA GLU A 27 -6.95 -11.88 6.76
C GLU A 27 -6.45 -11.46 5.36
N THR A 28 -7.34 -11.41 4.37
CA THR A 28 -7.01 -10.92 3.01
C THR A 28 -6.53 -9.47 3.03
N LEU A 29 -7.21 -8.58 3.76
CA LEU A 29 -6.78 -7.19 3.87
C LEU A 29 -5.47 -7.06 4.66
N ASP A 30 -5.26 -7.94 5.63
CA ASP A 30 -4.04 -7.95 6.42
C ASP A 30 -2.81 -8.27 5.56
N GLU A 31 -2.94 -9.21 4.64
CA GLU A 31 -1.92 -9.53 3.64
C GLU A 31 -1.69 -8.37 2.67
N ILE A 32 -2.78 -7.75 2.16
CA ILE A 32 -2.70 -6.58 1.27
C ILE A 32 -1.99 -5.41 1.98
N PHE A 33 -2.27 -5.19 3.27
CA PHE A 33 -1.60 -4.16 4.06
C PHE A 33 -0.11 -4.45 4.20
N GLU A 34 0.28 -5.69 4.47
CA GLU A 34 1.68 -6.06 4.56
C GLU A 34 2.41 -5.89 3.22
N ALA A 35 1.79 -6.32 2.11
CA ALA A 35 2.33 -6.11 0.76
C ALA A 35 2.52 -4.63 0.45
N TYR A 36 1.54 -3.78 0.80
CA TYR A 36 1.65 -2.33 0.61
C TYR A 36 2.77 -1.72 1.45
N ASP A 37 2.94 -2.14 2.71
CA ASP A 37 4.03 -1.65 3.56
C ASP A 37 5.39 -1.92 2.93
N LEU A 38 5.59 -3.15 2.43
CA LEU A 38 6.83 -3.59 1.78
C LEU A 38 7.09 -2.82 0.48
N ALA A 39 6.09 -2.70 -0.40
CA ALA A 39 6.22 -1.97 -1.66
C ALA A 39 6.53 -0.48 -1.41
N ALA A 40 5.81 0.15 -0.48
CA ALA A 40 6.03 1.56 -0.15
C ALA A 40 7.40 1.80 0.52
N ASP A 41 7.88 0.87 1.36
CA ASP A 41 9.20 0.97 1.98
C ASP A 41 10.33 0.79 0.95
N ALA A 42 10.20 -0.18 0.05
CA ALA A 42 11.15 -0.38 -1.05
C ALA A 42 11.19 0.85 -1.99
N LEU A 43 10.03 1.40 -2.36
CA LEU A 43 9.94 2.62 -3.17
C LEU A 43 10.65 3.81 -2.50
N ASP A 44 10.44 4.01 -1.19
CA ASP A 44 11.12 5.06 -0.44
C ASP A 44 12.65 4.85 -0.43
N ARG A 45 13.12 3.61 -0.28
CA ARG A 45 14.55 3.28 -0.38
C ARG A 45 15.13 3.62 -1.76
N PHE A 46 14.48 3.19 -2.85
CA PHE A 46 14.96 3.49 -4.21
C PHE A 46 15.01 4.99 -4.51
N ARG A 47 14.05 5.76 -3.98
CA ARG A 47 14.03 7.23 -4.12
C ARG A 47 15.16 7.94 -3.36
N ARG A 48 15.63 7.34 -2.27
CA ARG A 48 16.72 7.87 -1.42
C ARG A 48 18.11 7.42 -1.86
N GLN A 49 18.20 6.37 -2.67
CA GLN A 49 19.46 5.87 -3.20
C GLN A 49 20.07 6.85 -4.23
N SER A 50 21.40 6.81 -4.31
CA SER A 50 22.19 7.53 -5.30
C SER A 50 23.25 6.59 -5.87
N PRO A 51 23.27 6.34 -7.20
CA PRO A 51 22.35 6.88 -8.21
C PRO A 51 20.92 6.37 -8.02
N ARG A 52 19.93 7.15 -8.48
CA ARG A 52 18.52 6.74 -8.43
C ARG A 52 18.27 5.62 -9.43
N GLU A 53 17.62 4.56 -8.97
CA GLU A 53 17.18 3.45 -9.81
C GLU A 53 15.81 3.78 -10.44
N GLU A 54 15.79 4.71 -11.41
CA GLU A 54 14.56 5.26 -12.02
C GLU A 54 13.60 4.18 -12.57
N VAL A 55 14.12 3.04 -13.02
CA VAL A 55 13.32 1.89 -13.46
C VAL A 55 12.57 1.26 -12.27
N LEU A 56 13.29 0.91 -11.21
CA LEU A 56 12.70 0.31 -10.00
C LEU A 56 11.71 1.28 -9.34
N ILE A 57 12.00 2.57 -9.33
CA ILE A 57 11.07 3.59 -8.82
C ILE A 57 9.74 3.52 -9.57
N LYS A 58 9.75 3.47 -10.90
CA LYS A 58 8.52 3.39 -11.71
C LYS A 58 7.77 2.08 -11.49
N GLU A 59 8.48 0.96 -11.43
CA GLU A 59 7.88 -0.35 -11.19
C GLU A 59 7.19 -0.40 -9.82
N TYR A 60 7.85 0.10 -8.78
CA TYR A 60 7.27 0.12 -7.43
C TYR A 60 6.18 1.18 -7.25
N GLU A 61 6.21 2.29 -7.99
CA GLU A 61 5.09 3.22 -8.08
C GLU A 61 3.85 2.55 -8.67
N GLN A 62 4.03 1.77 -9.75
CA GLN A 62 2.96 1.03 -10.37
C GLN A 62 2.42 -0.07 -9.45
N LEU A 63 3.30 -0.84 -8.80
CA LEU A 63 2.92 -1.84 -7.81
C LEU A 63 2.10 -1.24 -6.66
N CYS A 64 2.51 -0.08 -6.11
CA CYS A 64 1.75 0.59 -5.06
C CYS A 64 0.33 0.97 -5.54
N ARG A 65 0.20 1.43 -6.79
CA ARG A 65 -1.11 1.78 -7.36
C ARG A 65 -2.00 0.56 -7.56
N GLU A 66 -1.43 -0.55 -8.00
CA GLU A 66 -2.17 -1.81 -8.18
C GLU A 66 -2.73 -2.32 -6.85
N ILE A 67 -1.90 -2.29 -5.80
CA ILE A 67 -2.35 -2.65 -4.45
C ILE A 67 -3.42 -1.68 -3.93
N GLU A 68 -3.27 -0.37 -4.17
CA GLU A 68 -4.29 0.63 -3.83
C GLU A 68 -5.63 0.33 -4.53
N GLN A 69 -5.62 -0.07 -5.80
CA GLN A 69 -6.82 -0.46 -6.54
C GLN A 69 -7.44 -1.75 -5.99
N GLU A 70 -6.64 -2.74 -5.64
CA GLU A 70 -7.12 -3.99 -5.04
C GLU A 70 -7.87 -3.73 -3.72
N VAL A 71 -7.33 -2.84 -2.87
CA VAL A 71 -7.99 -2.40 -1.64
C VAL A 71 -9.34 -1.74 -1.94
N ILE A 72 -9.38 -0.85 -2.93
CA ILE A 72 -10.62 -0.16 -3.33
C ILE A 72 -11.66 -1.19 -3.78
N MET A 73 -11.29 -2.10 -4.67
CA MET A 73 -12.18 -3.16 -5.17
C MET A 73 -12.71 -4.01 -4.01
N TYR A 74 -11.84 -4.44 -3.10
CA TYR A 74 -12.24 -5.20 -1.91
C TYR A 74 -13.23 -4.45 -1.03
N CYS A 75 -13.05 -3.12 -0.88
CA CYS A 75 -13.93 -2.28 -0.07
C CYS A 75 -15.26 -1.97 -0.76
N THR A 76 -15.33 -1.99 -2.09
CA THR A 76 -16.55 -1.68 -2.86
C THR A 76 -17.40 -2.91 -3.20
N ASP A 77 -16.80 -4.10 -3.24
CA ASP A 77 -17.49 -5.36 -3.58
C ASP A 77 -18.22 -6.00 -2.37
N ARG A 78 -18.13 -5.39 -1.18
CA ARG A 78 -18.71 -5.89 0.08
C ARG A 78 -19.80 -4.99 0.65
#